data_AF-A0A379GEJ3-F1
#
_entry.id   AF-A0A379GEJ3-F1
#
_cell.length_a   1.000
_cell.length_b   1.000
_cell.length_c   1.000
_cell.angle_alpha   90.00
_cell.angle_beta   90.00
_cell.angle_gamma   90.00
#
_symmetry.space_group_name_H-M   'P 1'
#
loop_
_entity.id
_entity.type
_entity.pdbx_description
1 polymer ?
#
loop_
_entity_poly.entity_id
_entity_poly.type
_entity_poly.pdbx_seq_one_letter_code
_entity_poly.pdbx_strand_id
1 'polypeptide(L)'
;MIALGSGIENNDKQHTTETTLFQFAVPKLQSIIINGKKVNQLGTQLTLNNADTLIDPAGNLYKLAKGQTVEFSYQKQYSVDDRNSQQTEQLFATAVISHGKAPKNANYEYAIAIEAQDNKAPEYTVLQHNNQLHAVKDKITQEEGYAFFNATEVNSSQALLLSSDSPTMVMVKNKNNN
;
A
#
# COMPACT_ATOMS: atom_id res chain seq x y z
N MET A 1 8.90 -1.97 -3.82
CA MET A 1 8.54 -0.91 -2.85
C MET A 1 7.77 -1.51 -1.70
N ILE A 2 7.97 -1.03 -0.47
CA ILE A 2 7.20 -1.45 0.72
C ILE A 2 6.58 -0.18 1.31
N ALA A 3 5.30 -0.22 1.65
CA ALA A 3 4.55 0.92 2.17
C ALA A 3 3.89 0.55 3.50
N LEU A 4 4.21 1.32 4.53
CA LEU A 4 3.65 1.21 5.87
C LEU A 4 2.93 2.52 6.23
N GLY A 5 1.79 2.41 6.88
CA GLY A 5 1.06 3.54 7.47
C GLY A 5 0.59 3.15 8.86
N SER A 6 0.69 4.05 9.83
CA SER A 6 0.17 3.84 11.19
C SER A 6 -0.36 5.15 11.75
N GLY A 7 -1.18 5.10 12.79
CA GLY A 7 -1.72 6.29 13.42
C GLY A 7 -2.74 7.02 12.54
N ILE A 8 -3.37 6.32 11.59
CA ILE A 8 -4.38 6.88 10.71
C ILE A 8 -5.65 7.15 11.53
N GLU A 9 -5.99 8.42 11.67
CA GLU A 9 -7.17 8.86 12.41
C GLU A 9 -7.76 10.16 11.90
N ASN A 10 -9.06 10.34 12.14
CA ASN A 10 -9.76 11.62 12.02
C ASN A 10 -11.06 11.58 12.82
N ASN A 11 -11.92 12.59 12.66
CA ASN A 11 -13.22 12.71 13.31
C ASN A 11 -14.39 12.74 12.31
N ASP A 12 -14.17 12.46 11.03
CA ASP A 12 -15.22 12.43 10.01
C ASP A 12 -16.05 11.14 10.14
N LYS A 13 -17.29 11.31 10.58
CA LYS A 13 -18.26 10.21 10.76
C LYS A 13 -19.12 9.98 9.51
N GLN A 14 -19.00 10.82 8.48
CA GLN A 14 -19.81 10.78 7.28
C GLN A 14 -19.11 9.98 6.18
N HIS A 15 -17.80 10.15 6.02
CA HIS A 15 -17.01 9.55 4.95
C HIS A 15 -16.01 8.49 5.45
N THR A 16 -15.73 7.52 4.59
CA THR A 16 -14.73 6.50 4.84
C THR A 16 -13.34 7.08 4.63
N THR A 17 -12.39 6.70 5.50
CA THR A 17 -10.98 7.00 5.35
C THR A 17 -10.31 5.89 4.57
N GLU A 18 -9.53 6.26 3.56
CA GLU A 18 -9.03 5.30 2.57
C GLU A 18 -7.54 5.51 2.30
N THR A 19 -6.87 4.43 1.92
CA THR A 19 -5.53 4.46 1.33
C THR A 19 -5.59 3.83 -0.04
N THR A 20 -5.36 4.62 -1.09
CA THR A 20 -5.42 4.14 -2.47
C THR A 20 -4.24 3.24 -2.79
N LEU A 21 -4.52 2.01 -3.26
CA LEU A 21 -3.49 1.12 -3.82
C LEU A 21 -3.20 1.52 -5.26
N PHE A 22 -4.25 1.62 -6.07
CA PHE A 22 -4.18 2.14 -7.43
C PHE A 22 -5.53 2.72 -7.88
N GLN A 23 -5.44 3.63 -8.84
CA GLN A 23 -6.55 4.07 -9.68
C GLN A 23 -6.02 4.12 -11.11
N PHE A 24 -6.51 3.25 -11.97
CA PHE A 24 -5.97 3.06 -13.32
C PHE A 24 -7.06 3.25 -14.37
N ALA A 25 -6.79 4.07 -15.37
CA ALA A 25 -7.72 4.30 -16.47
C ALA A 25 -7.78 3.06 -17.38
N VAL A 26 -9.00 2.55 -17.60
CA VAL A 26 -9.25 1.32 -18.36
C VAL A 26 -10.15 1.55 -19.57
N PRO A 27 -9.77 2.43 -20.51
CA PRO A 27 -10.62 2.83 -21.64
C PRO A 27 -10.95 1.68 -22.60
N LYS A 28 -10.19 0.58 -22.54
CA LYS A 28 -10.37 -0.62 -23.38
C LYS A 28 -10.80 -1.84 -22.57
N LEU A 29 -11.38 -1.63 -21.39
CA LEU A 29 -11.76 -2.68 -20.46
C LEU A 29 -10.58 -3.60 -20.08
N GLN A 30 -9.40 -3.01 -19.88
CA GLN A 30 -8.22 -3.73 -19.41
C GLN A 30 -8.52 -4.43 -18.09
N SER A 31 -7.98 -5.62 -17.92
CA SER A 31 -8.32 -6.47 -16.79
C SER A 31 -7.34 -6.30 -15.64
N ILE A 32 -7.86 -6.53 -14.44
CA ILE A 32 -7.13 -6.55 -13.17
C ILE A 32 -7.14 -7.98 -12.69
N ILE A 33 -6.09 -8.41 -11.99
CA ILE A 33 -6.07 -9.72 -11.34
C ILE A 33 -6.23 -9.51 -9.84
N ILE A 34 -7.22 -10.15 -9.23
CA ILE A 34 -7.46 -10.12 -7.79
C ILE A 34 -7.40 -11.55 -7.29
N ASN A 35 -6.43 -11.87 -6.42
CA ASN A 35 -6.19 -13.23 -5.90
C ASN A 35 -6.16 -14.29 -7.04
N GLY A 36 -5.48 -13.98 -8.14
CA GLY A 36 -5.36 -14.84 -9.32
C GLY A 36 -6.58 -14.85 -10.25
N LYS A 37 -7.67 -14.15 -9.93
CA LYS A 37 -8.88 -14.07 -10.77
C LYS A 37 -8.93 -12.79 -11.58
N LYS A 38 -9.21 -12.92 -12.87
CA LYS A 38 -9.34 -11.80 -13.80
C LYS A 38 -10.67 -11.07 -13.59
N VAL A 39 -10.63 -9.74 -13.49
CA VAL A 39 -11.79 -8.86 -13.31
C VAL A 39 -11.72 -7.73 -14.34
N ASN A 40 -12.78 -7.57 -15.13
CA ASN A 40 -12.92 -6.49 -16.13
C ASN A 40 -14.39 -6.13 -16.44
N GLN A 41 -15.32 -6.57 -15.60
CA GLN A 41 -16.73 -6.32 -15.80
C GLN A 41 -17.09 -4.92 -15.27
N LEU A 42 -17.64 -4.08 -16.14
CA LEU A 42 -18.12 -2.75 -15.77
C LEU A 42 -19.24 -2.83 -14.72
N GLY A 43 -19.18 -1.95 -13.72
CA GLY A 43 -20.10 -1.92 -12.59
C GLY A 43 -19.70 -2.86 -11.44
N THR A 44 -18.59 -3.61 -11.57
CA THR A 44 -18.11 -4.46 -10.48
C THR A 44 -17.76 -3.63 -9.26
N GLN A 45 -18.27 -4.03 -8.10
CA GLN A 45 -17.89 -3.52 -6.79
C GLN A 45 -17.66 -4.72 -5.87
N LEU A 46 -16.53 -4.77 -5.17
CA LEU A 46 -16.15 -5.88 -4.30
C LEU A 46 -15.57 -5.35 -3.00
N THR A 47 -16.02 -5.91 -1.88
CA THR A 47 -15.38 -5.76 -0.57
C THR A 47 -14.56 -7.02 -0.27
N LEU A 48 -13.26 -6.86 -0.11
CA LEU A 48 -12.29 -7.96 0.02
C LEU A 48 -11.64 -7.91 1.40
N ASN A 49 -12.16 -8.69 2.36
CA ASN A 49 -11.61 -8.77 3.72
C ASN A 49 -10.30 -9.59 3.81
N ASN A 50 -9.94 -10.30 2.74
CA ASN A 50 -8.76 -11.17 2.65
C ASN A 50 -8.12 -11.06 1.25
N ALA A 51 -8.01 -9.83 0.73
CA ALA A 51 -7.20 -9.61 -0.47
C ALA A 51 -5.75 -9.94 -0.15
N ASP A 52 -5.15 -10.85 -0.92
CA ASP A 52 -3.76 -11.24 -0.77
C ASP A 52 -2.91 -10.54 -1.82
N THR A 53 -3.33 -10.63 -3.08
CA THR A 53 -2.64 -10.00 -4.21
C THR A 53 -3.60 -9.30 -5.16
N LEU A 54 -3.18 -8.15 -5.67
CA LEU A 54 -3.80 -7.47 -6.81
C LEU A 54 -2.74 -7.20 -7.87
N ILE A 55 -3.10 -7.28 -9.15
CA ILE A 55 -2.24 -6.87 -10.26
C ILE A 55 -3.01 -5.87 -11.11
N ASP A 56 -2.49 -4.66 -11.20
CA ASP A 56 -3.09 -3.58 -11.98
C ASP A 56 -2.89 -3.82 -13.50
N PRO A 57 -3.52 -3.00 -14.37
CA PRO A 57 -3.38 -3.15 -15.82
C PRO A 57 -1.97 -2.87 -16.37
N ALA A 58 -1.08 -2.24 -15.59
CA ALA A 58 0.33 -2.02 -15.96
C ALA A 58 1.22 -3.20 -15.54
N GLY A 59 0.68 -4.21 -14.85
CA GLY A 59 1.44 -5.37 -14.37
C GLY A 59 2.12 -5.15 -13.02
N ASN A 60 1.77 -4.09 -12.28
CA ASN A 60 2.26 -3.91 -10.92
C ASN A 60 1.53 -4.84 -9.96
N LEU A 61 2.29 -5.66 -9.23
CA LEU A 61 1.76 -6.60 -8.25
C LEU A 61 1.79 -5.99 -6.86
N TYR A 62 0.62 -5.83 -6.28
CA TYR A 62 0.36 -5.40 -4.90
C TYR A 62 0.18 -6.62 -4.02
N LYS A 63 1.04 -6.78 -3.01
CA LYS A 63 0.94 -7.79 -1.96
C LYS A 63 0.50 -7.11 -0.67
N LEU A 64 -0.60 -7.56 -0.07
CA LEU A 64 -1.13 -6.97 1.15
C LEU A 64 -0.79 -7.79 2.38
N ALA A 65 -0.62 -7.10 3.51
CA ALA A 65 -0.71 -7.75 4.82
C ALA A 65 -2.15 -8.24 5.07
N LYS A 66 -2.25 -9.31 5.88
CA LYS A 66 -3.52 -9.91 6.27
C LYS A 66 -4.34 -8.97 7.17
N GLY A 67 -5.67 -9.13 7.15
CA GLY A 67 -6.58 -8.41 8.03
C GLY A 67 -7.00 -7.02 7.52
N GLN A 68 -6.54 -6.62 6.34
CA GLN A 68 -6.95 -5.38 5.69
C GLN A 68 -8.18 -5.60 4.82
N THR A 69 -9.09 -4.63 4.80
CA THR A 69 -10.26 -4.64 3.90
C THR A 69 -9.95 -3.79 2.68
N VAL A 70 -10.05 -4.38 1.49
CA VAL A 70 -9.89 -3.68 0.21
C VAL A 70 -11.25 -3.49 -0.44
N GLU A 71 -11.61 -2.25 -0.76
CA GLU A 71 -12.74 -1.94 -1.62
C GLU A 71 -12.23 -1.79 -3.05
N PHE A 72 -12.80 -2.58 -3.96
CA PHE A 72 -12.49 -2.55 -5.38
C PHE A 72 -13.70 -2.08 -6.18
N SER A 73 -13.48 -1.19 -7.13
CA SER A 73 -14.50 -0.80 -8.10
C SER A 73 -13.96 -0.78 -9.54
N TYR A 74 -14.82 -1.15 -10.48
CA TYR A 74 -14.57 -1.09 -11.91
C TYR A 74 -15.72 -0.32 -12.57
N GLN A 75 -15.58 0.99 -12.73
CA GLN A 75 -16.71 1.85 -13.08
C GLN A 75 -16.31 3.11 -13.84
N LYS A 76 -17.30 3.75 -14.47
CA LYS A 76 -17.16 5.10 -15.00
C LYS A 76 -17.09 6.08 -13.83
N GLN A 77 -16.09 6.95 -13.84
CA GLN A 77 -15.94 8.03 -12.88
C GLN A 77 -16.07 9.37 -13.61
N TYR A 78 -16.65 10.33 -12.92
CA TYR A 78 -16.78 11.71 -13.35
C TYR A 78 -15.82 12.58 -12.55
N SER A 79 -15.16 13.51 -13.22
CA SER A 79 -14.26 14.48 -12.59
C SER A 79 -14.38 15.84 -13.30
N VAL A 80 -13.52 16.77 -12.94
CA VAL A 80 -13.37 18.09 -13.56
C VAL A 80 -11.92 18.32 -13.96
N ASP A 81 -11.69 18.89 -15.14
CA ASP A 81 -10.38 19.32 -15.59
C ASP A 81 -9.92 20.53 -14.75
N ASP A 82 -8.73 20.45 -14.18
CA ASP A 82 -8.19 21.45 -13.26
C ASP A 82 -7.86 22.80 -13.94
N ARG A 83 -7.74 22.82 -15.27
CA ARG A 83 -7.37 24.03 -16.04
C ARG A 83 -8.57 24.87 -16.43
N ASN A 84 -9.73 24.25 -16.64
CA ASN A 84 -10.89 24.92 -17.22
C ASN A 84 -12.23 24.53 -16.57
N SER A 85 -12.21 23.70 -15.52
CA SER A 85 -13.40 23.21 -14.79
C SER A 85 -14.42 22.46 -15.66
N GLN A 86 -14.02 21.99 -16.85
CA GLN A 86 -14.89 21.19 -17.71
C GLN A 86 -15.05 19.79 -17.15
N GLN A 87 -16.26 19.26 -17.24
CA GLN A 87 -16.54 17.90 -16.79
C GLN A 87 -15.80 16.89 -17.67
N THR A 88 -15.17 15.91 -17.02
CA THR A 88 -14.50 14.78 -17.66
C THR A 88 -15.13 13.47 -17.19
N GLU A 89 -15.08 12.45 -18.02
CA GLU A 89 -15.47 11.09 -17.64
C GLU A 89 -14.52 10.06 -18.24
N GLN A 90 -14.24 9.00 -17.49
CA GLN A 90 -13.45 7.86 -17.95
C GLN A 90 -13.76 6.61 -17.14
N LEU A 91 -13.49 5.43 -17.70
CA LEU A 91 -13.55 4.16 -16.99
C LEU A 91 -12.30 3.96 -16.14
N PHE A 92 -12.48 3.61 -14.88
CA PHE A 92 -11.39 3.31 -13.96
C PHE A 92 -11.60 1.98 -13.27
N ALA A 93 -10.48 1.32 -13.02
CA ALA A 93 -10.37 0.33 -11.95
C ALA A 93 -9.67 0.97 -10.76
N THR A 94 -10.26 0.83 -9.58
CA THR A 94 -9.78 1.45 -8.35
C THR A 94 -9.77 0.41 -7.25
N ALA A 95 -8.67 0.33 -6.51
CA ALA A 95 -8.58 -0.45 -5.29
C ALA A 95 -8.07 0.44 -4.15
N VAL A 96 -8.79 0.42 -3.02
CA VAL A 96 -8.44 1.19 -1.83
C VAL A 96 -8.47 0.29 -0.61
N ILE A 97 -7.55 0.49 0.33
CA ILE A 97 -7.66 -0.06 1.69
C ILE A 97 -8.63 0.84 2.46
N SER A 98 -9.70 0.26 2.98
CA SER A 98 -10.69 0.97 3.79
C SER A 98 -10.33 0.91 5.27
N HIS A 99 -10.26 2.08 5.91
CA HIS A 99 -10.05 2.24 7.35
C HIS A 99 -11.36 2.50 8.11
N GLY A 100 -12.50 2.53 7.41
CA GLY A 100 -13.80 2.90 7.97
C GLY A 100 -13.95 4.41 8.22
N LYS A 101 -15.04 4.79 8.92
CA LYS A 101 -15.34 6.18 9.25
C LYS A 101 -14.74 6.55 10.61
N ALA A 102 -14.20 7.77 10.72
CA ALA A 102 -13.53 8.26 11.93
C ALA A 102 -12.58 7.22 12.58
N PRO A 103 -11.62 6.64 11.82
CA PRO A 103 -10.72 5.64 12.37
C PRO A 103 -9.94 6.18 13.56
N LYS A 104 -9.50 5.26 14.42
CA LYS A 104 -8.63 5.53 15.55
C LYS A 104 -7.43 4.61 15.49
N ASN A 105 -6.26 5.19 15.29
CA ASN A 105 -4.99 4.47 15.21
C ASN A 105 -5.00 3.33 14.17
N ALA A 106 -5.64 3.55 13.02
CA ALA A 106 -5.63 2.59 11.92
C ALA A 106 -4.24 2.52 11.26
N ASN A 107 -4.00 1.45 10.51
CA ASN A 107 -2.72 1.18 9.86
C ASN A 107 -2.94 0.47 8.52
N TYR A 108 -1.91 0.50 7.67
CA TYR A 108 -1.82 -0.36 6.50
C TYR A 108 -0.40 -0.86 6.29
N GLU A 109 -0.30 -1.98 5.57
CA GLU A 109 0.94 -2.57 5.08
C GLU A 109 0.69 -3.23 3.72
N TYR A 110 1.48 -2.83 2.72
CA TYR A 110 1.53 -3.52 1.43
C TYR A 110 2.90 -3.32 0.76
N ALA A 111 3.20 -4.18 -0.21
CA ALA A 111 4.37 -4.06 -1.06
C ALA A 111 4.00 -4.13 -2.54
N ILE A 112 4.78 -3.44 -3.38
CA ILE A 112 4.61 -3.42 -4.83
C ILE A 112 5.86 -3.99 -5.51
N ALA A 113 5.66 -4.98 -6.39
CA ALA A 113 6.60 -5.35 -7.44
C ALA A 113 6.18 -4.67 -8.74
N ILE A 114 7.07 -3.86 -9.31
CA ILE A 114 6.84 -3.13 -10.58
C ILE A 114 7.01 -4.10 -11.74
N GLU A 115 6.08 -4.10 -12.69
CA GLU A 115 6.10 -4.95 -13.89
C GLU A 115 6.52 -6.41 -13.58
N ALA A 116 5.82 -7.04 -12.64
CA ALA A 116 6.24 -8.32 -12.06
C ALA A 116 6.16 -9.45 -13.11
N GLN A 117 7.24 -9.67 -13.88
CA GLN A 117 7.29 -10.64 -14.98
C GLN A 117 6.92 -12.07 -14.55
N ASP A 118 7.25 -12.43 -13.30
CA ASP A 118 6.98 -13.76 -12.73
C ASP A 118 5.81 -13.80 -11.72
N ASN A 119 5.05 -12.70 -11.60
CA ASN A 119 4.05 -12.53 -10.54
C ASN A 119 4.59 -12.81 -9.12
N LYS A 120 5.89 -12.62 -8.90
CA LYS A 120 6.52 -12.83 -7.60
C LYS A 120 6.32 -11.59 -6.74
N ALA A 121 5.67 -11.78 -5.60
CA ALA A 121 5.52 -10.71 -4.60
C ALA A 121 6.87 -10.33 -3.99
N PRO A 122 7.09 -9.05 -3.64
CA PRO A 122 8.26 -8.65 -2.85
C PRO A 122 8.32 -9.42 -1.53
N GLU A 123 9.51 -9.91 -1.19
CA GLU A 123 9.75 -10.62 0.07
C GLU A 123 10.48 -9.71 1.05
N TYR A 124 9.84 -9.39 2.17
CA TYR A 124 10.41 -8.53 3.20
C TYR A 124 10.01 -9.00 4.61
N THR A 125 10.60 -8.39 5.63
CA THR A 125 10.23 -8.54 7.04
C THR A 125 9.94 -7.16 7.60
N VAL A 126 8.82 -6.99 8.29
CA VAL A 126 8.59 -5.82 9.14
C VAL A 126 9.36 -6.02 10.44
N LEU A 127 10.32 -5.12 10.71
CA LEU A 127 11.08 -5.11 11.96
C LEU A 127 10.30 -4.39 13.05
N GLN A 128 9.63 -3.28 12.70
CA GLN A 128 8.74 -2.55 13.60
C GLN A 128 7.75 -1.71 12.78
N HIS A 129 6.49 -1.63 13.22
CA HIS A 129 5.45 -0.83 12.55
C HIS A 129 4.50 -0.24 13.59
N ASN A 130 4.82 0.97 14.05
CA ASN A 130 4.00 1.72 15.00
C ASN A 130 4.22 3.24 14.80
N ASN A 131 3.54 4.06 15.62
CA ASN A 131 3.56 5.52 15.48
C ASN A 131 4.90 6.19 15.86
N GLN A 132 5.87 5.43 16.36
CA GLN A 132 7.20 5.93 16.73
C GLN A 132 8.25 5.56 15.67
N LEU A 133 8.10 4.40 15.03
CA LEU A 133 9.06 3.86 14.07
C LEU A 133 8.39 2.92 13.07
N HIS A 134 8.69 3.12 11.80
CA HIS A 134 8.53 2.12 10.74
C HIS A 134 9.89 1.58 10.34
N ALA A 135 10.07 0.26 10.40
CA ALA A 135 11.31 -0.40 10.05
C ALA A 135 11.03 -1.69 9.28
N VAL A 136 11.70 -1.86 8.15
CA VAL A 136 11.55 -3.01 7.25
C VAL A 136 12.90 -3.52 6.79
N LYS A 137 12.96 -4.81 6.45
CA LYS A 137 14.12 -5.47 5.87
C LYS A 137 13.74 -6.13 4.56
N ASP A 138 14.40 -5.76 3.48
CA ASP A 138 14.29 -6.45 2.20
C ASP A 138 15.02 -7.81 2.28
N LYS A 139 14.36 -8.90 1.90
CA LYS A 139 14.96 -10.25 2.01
C LYS A 139 15.92 -10.57 0.86
N ILE A 140 15.89 -9.83 -0.23
CA ILE A 140 16.75 -10.07 -1.40
C ILE A 140 18.07 -9.33 -1.22
N THR A 141 18.03 -8.03 -0.98
CA THR A 141 19.22 -7.18 -0.85
C THR A 141 19.78 -7.17 0.57
N GLN A 142 19.00 -7.64 1.56
CA GLN A 142 19.32 -7.58 2.99
C GLN A 142 19.48 -6.14 3.51
N GLU A 143 18.96 -5.15 2.78
CA GLU A 143 18.90 -3.77 3.21
C GLU A 143 17.76 -3.55 4.20
N GLU A 144 18.01 -2.71 5.19
CA GLU A 144 17.02 -2.31 6.18
C GLU A 144 16.75 -0.82 6.06
N GLY A 145 15.47 -0.46 5.99
CA GLY A 145 14.99 0.91 5.96
C GLY A 145 14.26 1.25 7.26
N TYR A 146 14.56 2.41 7.82
CA TYR A 146 14.03 2.91 9.08
C TYR A 146 13.51 4.34 8.90
N ALA A 147 12.30 4.59 9.37
CA ALA A 147 11.71 5.92 9.50
C ALA A 147 11.34 6.14 10.98
N PHE A 148 12.22 6.81 11.71
CA PHE A 148 12.00 7.22 13.10
C PHE A 148 11.20 8.53 13.10
N PHE A 149 9.99 8.50 13.66
CA PHE A 149 9.16 9.70 13.81
C PHE A 149 9.51 10.48 15.08
N ASN A 150 10.09 9.81 16.07
CA ASN A 150 10.57 10.38 17.34
C ASN A 150 11.83 9.64 17.81
N ALA A 151 12.43 10.13 18.89
CA ALA A 151 13.44 9.37 19.64
C ALA A 151 12.83 8.05 20.14
N THR A 152 13.37 6.91 19.71
CA THR A 152 12.90 5.59 20.13
C THR A 152 13.97 4.52 19.90
N GLU A 153 13.89 3.46 20.71
CA GLU A 153 14.59 2.21 20.47
C GLU A 153 13.88 1.38 19.40
N VAL A 154 14.65 0.53 18.72
CA VAL A 154 14.15 -0.49 17.80
C VAL A 154 13.95 -1.79 18.57
N ASN A 155 12.71 -2.23 18.70
CA ASN A 155 12.34 -3.44 19.42
C ASN A 155 12.34 -4.67 18.50
N SER A 156 13.49 -4.96 17.89
CA SER A 156 13.66 -6.14 17.05
C SER A 156 15.09 -6.69 17.13
N SER A 157 15.22 -7.95 17.52
CA SER A 157 16.53 -8.63 17.57
C SER A 157 17.17 -8.88 16.20
N GLN A 158 16.41 -8.67 15.12
CA GLN A 158 16.89 -8.81 13.74
C GLN A 158 17.41 -7.50 13.14
N ALA A 159 17.18 -6.37 13.81
CA ALA A 159 17.54 -5.05 13.34
C ALA A 159 19.04 -4.75 13.53
N LEU A 160 19.65 -4.07 12.56
CA LEU A 160 21.03 -3.58 12.66
C LEU A 160 21.16 -2.31 13.50
N LEU A 161 20.11 -1.47 13.55
CA LEU A 161 20.08 -0.26 14.38
C LEU A 161 19.39 -0.54 15.71
N LEU A 162 19.92 0.04 16.78
CA LEU A 162 19.38 -0.10 18.14
C LEU A 162 18.39 1.00 18.50
N SER A 163 18.65 2.24 18.09
CA SER A 163 17.82 3.40 18.44
C SER A 163 18.15 4.61 17.57
N SER A 164 17.30 5.63 17.67
CA SER A 164 17.59 7.00 17.27
C SER A 164 17.13 7.96 18.38
N ASP A 165 17.86 9.04 18.59
CA ASP A 165 17.55 10.08 19.57
C ASP A 165 16.74 11.25 18.99
N SER A 166 16.42 11.19 17.70
CA SER A 166 15.74 12.26 16.97
C SER A 166 15.00 11.73 15.74
N PRO A 167 13.97 12.43 15.23
CA PRO A 167 13.30 12.03 14.00
C PRO A 167 14.29 11.93 12.83
N THR A 168 14.44 10.74 12.26
CA THR A 168 15.48 10.44 11.27
C THR A 168 15.02 9.36 10.30
N MET A 169 15.43 9.44 9.03
CA MET A 169 15.34 8.32 8.10
C MET A 169 16.72 7.71 7.86
N VAL A 170 16.82 6.39 8.00
CA VAL A 170 18.09 5.67 7.85
C VAL A 170 17.90 4.46 6.95
N MET A 171 18.86 4.24 6.06
CA MET A 171 18.99 3.00 5.30
C MET A 171 20.34 2.39 5.62
N VAL A 172 20.35 1.11 5.99
CA VAL A 172 21.59 0.39 6.30
C VAL A 172 21.65 -0.92 5.52
N LYS A 173 22.88 -1.30 5.17
CA LYS A 173 23.20 -2.57 4.57
C LYS A 173 24.45 -3.10 5.23
N ASN A 174 24.37 -4.30 5.80
CA ASN A 174 25.58 -4.94 6.27
C ASN A 174 26.42 -5.36 5.05
N LYS A 175 27.63 -4.81 4.91
CA LYS A 175 28.61 -5.29 3.95
C LYS A 175 29.49 -6.28 4.69
N ASN A 176 29.25 -7.58 4.48
CA ASN A 176 30.26 -8.57 4.83
C ASN A 176 31.48 -8.30 3.94
N ASN A 177 32.53 -7.73 4.53
CA ASN A 177 33.83 -7.68 3.89
C ASN A 177 34.43 -9.09 4.00
N ASN A 178 34.41 -9.83 2.90
CA ASN A 178 35.28 -10.99 2.74
C ASN A 178 36.73 -10.52 2.57
#